data_AF-A0A537JAP2-F1
#
_entry.id   AF-A0A537JAP2-F1
#
_cell.length_a   1.000
_cell.length_b   1.000
_cell.length_c   1.000
_cell.angle_alpha   90.00
_cell.angle_beta   90.00
_cell.angle_gamma   90.00
#
_symmetry.space_group_name_H-M   'P 1'
#
loop_
_entity.id
_entity.type
_entity.pdbx_description
1 polymer ?
#
loop_
_entity_poly.entity_id
_entity_poly.type
_entity_poly.pdbx_seq_one_letter_code
_entity_poly.pdbx_strand_id
1 'polypeptide(L)'
;MILRLRLDGDPANPNHGHRAVLHVGVDGEEGGLVGETPADLLEALDRWLRRYDPDIILTEWGDSFLMPRLRRLMQMCGRPLSLNRDGGAGMRTRRPRSYMTYGQIVYTAGGSYLRGRWHLDTANSFTYEEAELPGLLELARLGRMPVQHTARTSVGTTITSMQLDQAYQEGILIPWRKSRPEAFKSGSDLLLTDRGGLTYTPLIGAYERVGELDFAAMYPAMMNRYNISQETVNCACCRDDPAARVPGIPHHLCRKRQGLIPRVLGRVLDRRAYYKRRRAETSGAEHHLYDMRQTALKWIGVVCLDGSTL
;
A
#
# COMPACT_ATOMS: atom_id res chain seq x y z
N MET A 1 21.36 5.45 5.45
CA MET A 1 22.07 4.69 4.40
C MET A 1 21.27 3.46 3.98
N ILE A 2 21.30 3.06 2.70
CA ILE A 2 20.53 1.93 2.16
C ILE A 2 21.50 0.87 1.62
N LEU A 3 21.35 -0.37 2.12
CA LEU A 3 22.04 -1.53 1.57
C LEU A 3 21.08 -2.32 0.69
N ARG A 4 21.49 -2.59 -0.55
CA ARG A 4 20.72 -3.35 -1.53
C ARG A 4 21.26 -4.76 -1.65
N LEU A 5 20.39 -5.75 -1.62
CA LEU A 5 20.70 -7.15 -1.90
C LEU A 5 19.88 -7.62 -3.10
N ARG A 6 20.57 -8.08 -4.14
CA ARG A 6 19.93 -8.64 -5.34
C ARG A 6 20.62 -9.94 -5.75
N LEU A 7 19.88 -10.85 -6.35
CA LEU A 7 20.46 -12.03 -6.96
C LEU A 7 20.85 -11.70 -8.40
N ASP A 8 21.94 -12.29 -8.88
CA ASP A 8 22.41 -12.14 -10.26
C ASP A 8 21.42 -12.70 -11.29
N GLY A 9 21.34 -12.07 -12.47
CA GLY A 9 20.41 -12.43 -13.56
C GLY A 9 19.23 -11.45 -13.73
N ASP A 10 18.61 -11.50 -14.92
CA ASP A 10 17.31 -10.85 -15.21
C ASP A 10 16.28 -11.33 -14.15
N PRO A 11 15.24 -10.56 -13.76
CA PRO A 11 14.46 -10.76 -12.53
C PRO A 11 13.54 -11.99 -12.60
N ALA A 12 14.14 -13.16 -12.76
CA ALA A 12 13.52 -14.46 -12.72
C ALA A 12 13.34 -14.84 -11.25
N ASN A 13 12.11 -15.20 -10.92
CA ASN A 13 11.73 -15.56 -9.56
C ASN A 13 12.62 -16.74 -9.06
N PRO A 14 13.48 -16.52 -8.04
CA PRO A 14 14.48 -17.51 -7.60
C PRO A 14 13.84 -18.74 -6.94
N ASN A 15 12.55 -18.69 -6.62
CA ASN A 15 11.81 -19.82 -6.08
C ASN A 15 11.68 -20.99 -7.09
N HIS A 16 11.98 -20.79 -8.37
CA HIS A 16 11.89 -21.82 -9.43
C HIS A 16 13.25 -22.44 -9.81
N GLY A 17 14.24 -22.44 -8.90
CA GLY A 17 15.48 -23.20 -9.05
C GLY A 17 16.68 -22.42 -9.57
N HIS A 18 16.61 -21.08 -9.61
CA HIS A 18 17.74 -20.25 -10.00
C HIS A 18 18.83 -20.25 -8.91
N ARG A 19 20.05 -20.65 -9.30
CA ARG A 19 21.26 -20.37 -8.52
C ARG A 19 21.92 -19.14 -9.11
N ALA A 20 22.15 -18.13 -8.28
CA ALA A 20 22.69 -16.84 -8.69
C ALA A 20 23.63 -16.32 -7.59
N VAL A 21 24.60 -15.49 -7.98
CA VAL A 21 25.48 -14.78 -7.05
C VAL A 21 24.66 -13.74 -6.30
N LEU A 22 24.86 -13.62 -5.00
CA LEU A 22 24.23 -12.56 -4.21
C LEU A 22 25.08 -11.30 -4.33
N HIS A 23 24.54 -10.26 -4.94
CA HIS A 23 25.18 -8.95 -5.02
C HIS A 23 24.73 -8.07 -3.85
N VAL A 24 25.68 -7.34 -3.29
CA VAL A 24 25.45 -6.31 -2.28
C VAL A 24 25.88 -4.95 -2.84
N GLY A 25 25.09 -3.92 -2.58
CA GLY A 25 25.41 -2.54 -2.97
C GLY A 25 25.09 -1.54 -1.87
N VAL A 26 25.99 -0.59 -1.62
CA VAL A 26 25.81 0.53 -0.67
C VAL A 26 26.49 1.77 -1.24
N ASP A 27 25.75 2.89 -1.35
CA ASP A 27 26.28 4.21 -1.72
C ASP A 27 27.22 4.24 -2.96
N GLY A 28 26.91 3.42 -3.98
CA GLY A 28 27.67 3.32 -5.23
C GLY A 28 28.81 2.30 -5.21
N GLU A 29 29.17 1.75 -4.04
CA GLU A 29 29.99 0.55 -3.96
C GLU A 29 29.13 -0.69 -4.16
N GLU A 30 29.51 -1.55 -5.11
CA GLU A 30 28.84 -2.84 -5.35
C GLU A 30 29.85 -3.98 -5.33
N GLY A 31 29.39 -5.16 -4.91
CA GLY A 31 30.22 -6.36 -4.90
C GLY A 31 29.38 -7.64 -4.96
N GLY A 32 29.83 -8.59 -5.77
CA GLY A 32 29.32 -9.96 -5.74
C GLY A 32 29.87 -10.70 -4.54
N LEU A 33 28.99 -11.27 -3.72
CA LEU A 33 29.37 -12.14 -2.61
C LEU A 33 29.64 -13.53 -3.16
N VAL A 34 30.91 -13.76 -3.50
CA VAL A 34 31.42 -15.06 -3.97
C VAL A 34 32.19 -15.72 -2.82
N GLY A 35 31.94 -17.00 -2.60
CA GLY A 35 32.63 -17.81 -1.60
C GLY A 35 32.54 -19.29 -1.96
N GLU A 36 33.55 -20.06 -1.56
CA GLU A 36 33.61 -21.50 -1.81
C GLU A 36 32.65 -22.25 -0.89
N THR A 37 32.39 -21.69 0.30
CA THR A 37 31.47 -22.26 1.28
C THR A 37 30.33 -21.30 1.65
N PRO A 38 29.20 -21.83 2.16
CA PRO A 38 28.16 -21.00 2.77
C PRO A 38 28.64 -20.10 3.91
N ALA A 39 29.71 -20.49 4.62
CA ALA A 39 30.27 -19.70 5.71
C ALA A 39 30.98 -18.44 5.19
N ASP A 40 31.66 -18.54 4.05
CA ASP A 40 32.33 -17.41 3.39
C ASP A 40 31.32 -16.37 2.90
N LEU A 41 30.20 -16.82 2.35
CA LEU A 41 29.08 -15.95 1.96
C LEU A 41 28.55 -15.15 3.16
N LEU A 42 28.29 -15.84 4.28
CA LEU A 42 27.79 -15.19 5.49
C LEU A 42 28.80 -14.20 6.07
N GLU A 43 30.08 -14.55 6.09
CA GLU A 43 31.14 -13.66 6.57
C GLU A 43 31.32 -12.44 5.67
N ALA A 44 31.28 -12.62 4.36
CA ALA A 44 31.31 -11.52 3.41
C ALA A 44 30.11 -10.57 3.61
N LEU A 45 28.89 -11.11 3.72
CA LEU A 45 27.69 -10.29 3.99
C LEU A 45 27.76 -9.58 5.34
N ASP A 46 28.20 -10.25 6.40
CA ASP A 46 28.31 -9.65 7.75
C ASP A 46 29.33 -8.51 7.78
N ARG A 47 30.45 -8.63 7.04
CA ARG A 47 31.42 -7.53 6.87
C ARG A 47 30.77 -6.28 6.29
N TRP A 48 29.94 -6.42 5.26
CA TRP A 48 29.18 -5.30 4.69
C TRP A 48 28.17 -4.72 5.69
N LEU A 49 27.41 -5.58 6.37
CA LEU A 49 26.42 -5.16 7.37
C LEU A 49 27.06 -4.39 8.53
N ARG A 50 28.22 -4.82 9.03
CA ARG A 50 28.93 -4.16 10.13
C ARG A 50 29.67 -2.89 9.69
N ARG A 51 30.30 -2.93 8.51
CA ARG A 51 31.04 -1.77 7.97
C ARG A 51 30.12 -0.59 7.73
N TYR A 52 28.98 -0.85 7.11
CA TYR A 52 28.04 0.20 6.75
C TYR A 52 26.99 0.44 7.84
N ASP A 53 26.53 -0.58 8.55
CA ASP A 53 25.39 -0.45 9.48
C ASP A 53 24.18 0.27 8.85
N PRO A 54 23.58 -0.26 7.77
CA PRO A 54 22.53 0.41 7.01
C PRO A 54 21.20 0.55 7.78
N ASP A 55 20.49 1.66 7.58
CA ASP A 55 19.15 1.86 8.16
C ASP A 55 18.07 1.06 7.44
N ILE A 56 18.30 0.78 6.15
CA ILE A 56 17.39 0.05 5.29
C ILE A 56 18.18 -1.04 4.57
N ILE A 57 17.71 -2.28 4.67
CA ILE A 57 18.10 -3.39 3.81
C ILE A 57 16.97 -3.57 2.79
N LEU A 58 17.26 -3.19 1.56
CA LEU A 58 16.38 -3.36 0.42
C LEU A 58 16.74 -4.67 -0.29
N THR A 59 15.76 -5.50 -0.59
CA THR A 59 16.00 -6.81 -1.20
C THR A 59 15.07 -7.03 -2.38
N GLU A 60 15.52 -7.81 -3.35
CA GLU A 60 14.63 -8.45 -4.32
C GLU A 60 14.33 -9.89 -3.87
N TRP A 61 13.06 -10.26 -3.80
CA TRP A 61 12.59 -11.57 -3.31
C TRP A 61 13.04 -11.90 -1.87
N GLY A 62 13.21 -10.84 -1.07
CA GLY A 62 13.65 -10.87 0.31
C GLY A 62 12.85 -11.82 1.19
N ASP A 63 11.54 -11.65 1.16
CA ASP A 63 10.61 -12.34 2.04
C ASP A 63 10.37 -13.78 1.61
N SER A 64 10.24 -14.02 0.31
CA SER A 64 9.95 -15.35 -0.23
C SER A 64 11.16 -16.27 -0.23
N PHE A 65 12.36 -15.72 -0.47
CA PHE A 65 13.55 -16.51 -0.79
C PHE A 65 14.76 -16.14 0.05
N LEU A 66 15.25 -14.90 -0.06
CA LEU A 66 16.58 -14.52 0.46
C LEU A 66 16.66 -14.64 1.99
N MET A 67 15.72 -14.04 2.73
CA MET A 67 15.71 -14.07 4.19
C MET A 67 15.48 -15.49 4.76
N PRO A 68 14.54 -16.30 4.25
CA PRO A 68 14.44 -17.71 4.63
C PRO A 68 15.72 -18.51 4.37
N ARG A 69 16.41 -18.26 3.25
CA ARG A 69 17.64 -18.95 2.87
C ARG A 69 18.81 -18.56 3.76
N LEU A 70 19.03 -17.26 3.99
CA LEU A 70 20.07 -16.75 4.89
C LEU A 70 19.88 -17.30 6.30
N ARG A 71 18.65 -17.32 6.81
CA ARG A 71 18.35 -17.91 8.12
C ARG A 71 18.75 -19.39 8.19
N ARG A 72 18.48 -20.17 7.15
CA ARG A 72 18.89 -21.59 7.09
C ARG A 72 20.41 -21.72 7.07
N LEU A 73 21.11 -20.91 6.29
CA LEU A 73 22.58 -20.93 6.22
C LEU A 73 23.21 -20.54 7.56
N MET A 74 22.71 -19.51 8.23
CA MET A 74 23.15 -19.10 9.57
C MET A 74 23.04 -20.26 10.58
N GLN A 75 21.94 -21.00 10.53
CA GLN A 75 21.71 -22.17 11.39
C GLN A 75 22.65 -23.33 11.06
N MET A 76 22.83 -23.64 9.77
CA MET A 76 23.70 -24.74 9.32
C MET A 76 25.17 -24.50 9.65
N CYS A 77 25.64 -23.25 9.50
CA CYS A 77 27.04 -22.89 9.72
C CYS A 77 27.35 -22.45 11.16
N GLY A 78 26.33 -22.27 12.01
CA GLY A 78 26.51 -21.70 13.35
C GLY A 78 27.03 -20.26 13.35
N ARG A 79 26.82 -19.51 12.26
CA ARG A 79 27.33 -18.14 12.07
C ARG A 79 26.17 -17.14 11.95
N PRO A 80 25.85 -16.37 12.99
CA PRO A 80 24.78 -15.39 12.92
C PRO A 80 25.20 -14.12 12.15
N LEU A 81 24.28 -13.57 11.36
CA LEU A 81 24.45 -12.25 10.72
C LEU A 81 23.94 -11.12 11.61
N SER A 82 24.57 -9.95 11.49
CA SER A 82 24.21 -8.70 12.19
C SER A 82 22.99 -7.98 11.56
N LEU A 83 21.95 -8.74 11.19
CA LEU A 83 20.74 -8.22 10.54
C LEU A 83 19.93 -7.31 11.46
N ASN A 84 19.81 -7.66 12.74
CA ASN A 84 19.15 -6.82 13.75
C ASN A 84 20.20 -5.96 14.48
N ARG A 85 19.88 -4.70 14.80
CA ARG A 85 20.75 -3.85 15.66
C ARG A 85 20.59 -4.16 17.14
N ASP A 86 19.40 -4.56 17.58
CA ASP A 86 19.06 -4.68 19.01
C ASP A 86 19.73 -5.86 19.74
N GLY A 87 20.63 -6.61 19.10
CA GLY A 87 21.38 -7.73 19.69
C GLY A 87 20.54 -8.91 20.21
N GLY A 88 19.22 -8.77 20.31
CA GLY A 88 18.31 -9.68 20.97
C GLY A 88 17.03 -9.94 20.17
N ALA A 89 16.63 -11.22 20.19
CA ALA A 89 15.60 -11.87 19.40
C ALA A 89 15.87 -11.87 17.88
N GLY A 90 15.90 -13.07 17.29
CA GLY A 90 16.05 -13.25 15.85
C GLY A 90 14.96 -12.54 15.03
N MET A 91 15.08 -12.63 13.71
CA MET A 91 14.14 -12.03 12.77
C MET A 91 12.69 -12.47 13.04
N ARG A 92 11.77 -11.51 13.22
CA ARG A 92 10.34 -11.82 13.35
C ARG A 92 9.80 -12.18 11.97
N THR A 93 9.15 -13.33 11.84
CA THR A 93 8.55 -13.76 10.57
C THR A 93 7.03 -13.80 10.66
N ARG A 94 6.35 -13.33 9.61
CA ARG A 94 4.92 -13.54 9.39
C ARG A 94 4.73 -14.68 8.39
N ARG A 95 3.76 -15.57 8.64
CA ARG A 95 3.43 -16.66 7.71
C ARG A 95 2.85 -16.10 6.40
N PRO A 96 3.12 -16.75 5.25
CA PRO A 96 2.46 -16.43 4.00
C PRO A 96 0.95 -16.68 4.11
N ARG A 97 0.18 -16.04 3.24
CA ARG A 97 -1.27 -16.22 3.16
C ARG A 97 -1.75 -16.14 1.72
N SER A 98 -2.78 -16.90 1.41
CA SER A 98 -3.55 -16.78 0.17
C SER A 98 -4.93 -16.23 0.50
N TYR A 99 -5.46 -15.35 -0.35
CA TYR A 99 -6.83 -14.83 -0.22
C TYR A 99 -7.46 -14.70 -1.60
N MET A 100 -8.79 -14.82 -1.67
CA MET A 100 -9.55 -14.67 -2.90
C MET A 100 -9.98 -13.21 -3.07
N THR A 101 -9.78 -12.65 -4.26
CA THR A 101 -10.26 -11.30 -4.63
C THR A 101 -10.61 -11.29 -6.11
N TYR A 102 -11.79 -10.77 -6.46
CA TYR A 102 -12.29 -10.71 -7.85
C TYR A 102 -12.21 -12.05 -8.61
N GLY A 103 -12.51 -13.17 -7.94
CA GLY A 103 -12.45 -14.50 -8.55
C GLY A 103 -11.03 -15.08 -8.70
N GLN A 104 -9.99 -14.36 -8.27
CA GLN A 104 -8.59 -14.80 -8.33
C GLN A 104 -8.05 -15.15 -6.94
N ILE A 105 -7.21 -16.19 -6.84
CA ILE A 105 -6.47 -16.50 -5.62
C ILE A 105 -5.13 -15.76 -5.66
N VAL A 106 -4.97 -14.78 -4.78
CA VAL A 106 -3.73 -14.02 -4.65
C VAL A 106 -2.91 -14.61 -3.50
N TYR A 107 -1.65 -14.91 -3.77
CA TYR A 107 -0.67 -15.32 -2.77
C TYR A 107 0.17 -14.13 -2.33
N THR A 108 0.32 -13.94 -1.02
CA THR A 108 1.28 -13.01 -0.44
C THR A 108 2.32 -13.80 0.33
N ALA A 109 3.60 -13.57 0.01
CA ALA A 109 4.69 -14.19 0.74
C ALA A 109 4.63 -13.80 2.22
N GLY A 110 5.35 -14.55 3.06
CA GLY A 110 5.56 -14.17 4.44
C GLY A 110 6.22 -12.79 4.55
N GLY A 111 6.46 -12.32 5.77
CA GLY A 111 7.19 -11.08 5.97
C GLY A 111 8.33 -11.30 6.94
N SER A 112 9.53 -10.90 6.57
CA SER A 112 10.71 -10.88 7.43
C SER A 112 10.91 -9.47 8.00
N TYR A 113 10.85 -9.34 9.32
CA TYR A 113 10.94 -8.05 10.01
C TYR A 113 12.22 -7.97 10.81
N LEU A 114 13.02 -6.95 10.52
CA LEU A 114 14.23 -6.63 11.25
C LEU A 114 13.95 -5.64 12.39
N ARG A 115 14.82 -5.66 13.40
CA ARG A 115 14.76 -4.80 14.58
C ARG A 115 15.92 -3.80 14.56
N GLY A 116 15.63 -2.54 14.89
CA GLY A 116 16.59 -1.43 14.83
C GLY A 116 16.98 -0.96 13.42
N ARG A 117 16.51 -1.63 12.35
CA ARG A 117 16.60 -1.21 10.94
C ARG A 117 15.40 -1.74 10.14
N TRP A 118 15.19 -1.29 8.92
CA TRP A 118 14.08 -1.74 8.08
C TRP A 118 14.51 -2.76 7.03
N HIS A 119 13.72 -3.81 6.87
CA HIS A 119 13.79 -4.70 5.71
C HIS A 119 12.59 -4.45 4.78
N LEU A 120 12.90 -4.06 3.54
CA LEU A 120 11.93 -3.79 2.50
C LEU A 120 12.20 -4.73 1.32
N ASP A 121 11.21 -5.53 0.96
CA ASP A 121 11.26 -6.40 -0.21
C ASP A 121 10.55 -5.73 -1.38
N THR A 122 11.31 -5.38 -2.42
CA THR A 122 10.78 -4.67 -3.60
C THR A 122 9.81 -5.53 -4.40
N ALA A 123 10.05 -6.84 -4.46
CA ALA A 123 9.22 -7.79 -5.21
C ALA A 123 7.92 -8.17 -4.45
N ASN A 124 7.84 -7.87 -3.15
CA ASN A 124 6.69 -8.16 -2.29
C ASN A 124 6.03 -6.89 -1.75
N SER A 125 6.16 -5.77 -2.48
CA SER A 125 5.63 -4.47 -2.06
C SER A 125 5.03 -3.66 -3.22
N PHE A 126 3.72 -3.79 -3.41
CA PHE A 126 2.96 -3.01 -4.40
C PHE A 126 3.21 -1.50 -4.26
N THR A 127 3.20 -0.96 -3.04
CA THR A 127 3.46 0.47 -2.83
C THR A 127 4.87 0.89 -3.22
N TYR A 128 5.86 0.04 -2.96
CA TYR A 128 7.24 0.34 -3.35
C TYR A 128 7.42 0.26 -4.86
N GLU A 129 6.82 -0.73 -5.52
CA GLU A 129 6.83 -0.86 -6.97
C GLU A 129 6.24 0.38 -7.67
N GLU A 130 5.11 0.86 -7.16
CA GLU A 130 4.38 1.98 -7.76
C GLU A 130 4.91 3.36 -7.40
N ALA A 131 5.52 3.52 -6.22
CA ALA A 131 5.81 4.84 -5.65
C ALA A 131 7.13 4.92 -4.88
N GLU A 132 7.94 3.86 -4.96
CA GLU A 132 9.26 3.72 -4.33
C GLU A 132 9.26 4.08 -2.82
N LEU A 133 10.46 4.31 -2.27
CA LEU A 133 10.64 4.61 -0.86
C LEU A 133 9.91 5.89 -0.42
N PRO A 134 9.97 7.04 -1.14
CA PRO A 134 9.30 8.24 -0.68
C PRO A 134 7.78 8.12 -0.63
N GLY A 135 7.16 7.42 -1.59
CA GLY A 135 5.74 7.13 -1.59
C GLY A 135 5.35 6.18 -0.47
N LEU A 136 6.13 5.11 -0.25
CA LEU A 136 5.94 4.19 0.87
C LEU A 136 5.99 4.90 2.23
N LEU A 137 6.99 5.75 2.44
CA LEU A 137 7.14 6.51 3.68
C LEU A 137 5.96 7.47 3.90
N GLU A 138 5.46 8.07 2.82
CA GLU A 138 4.29 8.94 2.89
C GLU A 138 3.03 8.17 3.31
N LEU A 139 2.79 6.98 2.74
CA LEU A 139 1.68 6.11 3.17
C LEU A 139 1.84 5.65 4.61
N ALA A 140 3.04 5.21 5.01
CA ALA A 140 3.29 4.77 6.38
C ALA A 140 3.02 5.89 7.39
N ARG A 141 3.47 7.11 7.07
CA ARG A 141 3.24 8.30 7.89
C ARG A 141 1.75 8.65 7.98
N LEU A 142 1.02 8.65 6.86
CA LEU A 142 -0.41 8.97 6.86
C LEU A 142 -1.24 7.90 7.57
N GLY A 143 -0.96 6.63 7.31
CA GLY A 143 -1.63 5.50 7.94
C GLY A 143 -1.24 5.27 9.40
N ARG A 144 -0.22 5.96 9.91
CA ARG A 144 0.37 5.73 11.25
C ARG A 144 0.77 4.26 11.47
N MET A 145 1.33 3.65 10.43
CA MET A 145 1.73 2.25 10.43
C MET A 145 3.26 2.13 10.33
N PRO A 146 3.89 1.13 10.95
CA PRO A 146 5.32 0.88 10.77
C PRO A 146 5.67 0.63 9.31
N VAL A 147 6.76 1.24 8.82
CA VAL A 147 7.15 1.19 7.38
C VAL A 147 7.27 -0.23 6.84
N GLN A 148 7.94 -1.13 7.58
CA GLN A 148 8.05 -2.55 7.19
C GLN A 148 6.70 -3.26 7.07
N HIS A 149 5.70 -2.83 7.84
CA HIS A 149 4.34 -3.34 7.77
C HIS A 149 3.62 -2.76 6.57
N THR A 150 3.66 -1.43 6.38
CA THR A 150 3.01 -0.75 5.25
C THR A 150 3.49 -1.29 3.91
N ALA A 151 4.79 -1.62 3.80
CA ALA A 151 5.37 -2.19 2.59
C ALA A 151 4.70 -3.50 2.16
N ARG A 152 4.11 -4.25 3.10
CA ARG A 152 3.54 -5.60 2.88
C ARG A 152 2.02 -5.63 2.99
N THR A 153 1.38 -4.48 3.03
CA THR A 153 -0.09 -4.37 3.16
C THR A 153 -0.69 -3.67 1.97
N SER A 154 -1.96 -3.97 1.70
CA SER A 154 -2.72 -3.25 0.69
C SER A 154 -2.91 -1.80 1.08
N VAL A 155 -3.05 -0.92 0.08
CA VAL A 155 -3.39 0.48 0.30
C VAL A 155 -4.73 0.63 1.04
N GLY A 156 -5.66 -0.31 0.84
CA GLY A 156 -6.93 -0.43 1.58
C GLY A 156 -6.73 -0.59 3.11
N THR A 157 -5.66 -1.27 3.52
CA THR A 157 -5.30 -1.38 4.94
C THR A 157 -4.81 -0.04 5.48
N THR A 158 -4.01 0.69 4.71
CA THR A 158 -3.51 2.02 5.08
C THR A 158 -4.67 2.99 5.31
N ILE A 159 -5.62 3.10 4.37
CA ILE A 159 -6.79 3.98 4.55
C ILE A 159 -7.67 3.53 5.72
N THR A 160 -7.85 2.22 5.93
CA THR A 160 -8.55 1.71 7.11
C THR A 160 -7.85 2.19 8.39
N SER A 161 -6.52 2.12 8.45
CA SER A 161 -5.76 2.61 9.61
C SER A 161 -5.97 4.11 9.85
N MET A 162 -6.01 4.92 8.77
CA MET A 162 -6.33 6.36 8.87
C MET A 162 -7.73 6.60 9.44
N GLN A 163 -8.72 5.81 9.03
CA GLN A 163 -10.09 5.90 9.52
C GLN A 163 -10.18 5.48 11.00
N LEU A 164 -9.47 4.42 11.39
CA LEU A 164 -9.41 3.95 12.78
C LEU A 164 -8.74 4.98 13.69
N ASP A 165 -7.63 5.57 13.26
CA ASP A 165 -6.98 6.65 14.02
C ASP A 165 -7.93 7.84 14.18
N GLN A 166 -8.56 8.31 13.10
CA GLN A 166 -9.52 9.42 13.17
C GLN A 166 -10.71 9.10 14.08
N ALA A 167 -11.26 7.88 14.00
CA ALA A 167 -12.35 7.43 14.86
C ALA A 167 -11.93 7.41 16.34
N TYR A 168 -10.72 6.90 16.63
CA TYR A 168 -10.17 6.86 17.98
C TYR A 168 -9.98 8.27 18.57
N GLN A 169 -9.40 9.21 17.80
CA GLN A 169 -9.21 10.60 18.25
C GLN A 169 -10.54 11.31 18.57
N GLU A 170 -11.63 10.89 17.94
CA GLU A 170 -12.96 11.47 18.13
C GLU A 170 -13.83 10.70 19.14
N GLY A 171 -13.30 9.66 19.78
CA GLY A 171 -14.08 8.83 20.70
C GLY A 171 -15.20 8.03 20.03
N ILE A 172 -15.08 7.75 18.72
CA ILE A 172 -16.03 6.92 17.99
C ILE A 172 -15.74 5.44 18.29
N LEU A 173 -16.77 4.69 18.66
CA LEU A 173 -16.65 3.26 18.93
C LEU A 173 -16.25 2.47 17.67
N ILE A 174 -15.15 1.73 17.79
CA ILE A 174 -14.62 0.89 16.72
C ILE A 174 -15.08 -0.55 16.96
N PRO A 175 -15.82 -1.17 16.02
CA PRO A 175 -16.24 -2.55 16.17
C PRO A 175 -15.03 -3.50 16.09
N TRP A 176 -14.98 -4.49 16.99
CA TRP A 176 -13.93 -5.51 17.02
C TRP A 176 -13.91 -6.39 15.75
N ARG A 177 -15.08 -6.67 15.16
CA ARG A 177 -15.23 -7.44 13.92
C ARG A 177 -16.04 -6.67 12.88
N LYS A 178 -15.55 -6.68 11.64
CA LYS A 178 -16.29 -6.21 10.47
C LYS A 178 -17.32 -7.27 10.08
N SER A 179 -18.47 -7.29 10.76
CA SER A 179 -19.51 -8.30 10.51
C SER A 179 -20.92 -7.72 10.50
N ARG A 180 -21.06 -6.42 10.24
CA ARG A 180 -22.38 -5.82 10.05
C ARG A 180 -22.76 -5.97 8.57
N PRO A 181 -23.69 -6.88 8.24
CA PRO A 181 -24.26 -6.90 6.90
C PRO A 181 -25.03 -5.61 6.66
N GLU A 182 -25.22 -5.27 5.39
CA GLU A 182 -26.14 -4.21 5.02
C GLU A 182 -27.56 -4.55 5.50
N ALA A 183 -28.39 -3.53 5.72
CA ALA A 183 -29.82 -3.74 5.95
C ALA A 183 -30.44 -4.44 4.74
N PHE A 184 -31.47 -5.26 4.98
CA PHE A 184 -32.19 -5.92 3.90
C PHE A 184 -32.74 -4.90 2.90
N LYS A 185 -32.51 -5.17 1.61
CA LYS A 185 -33.02 -4.40 0.46
C LYS A 185 -33.90 -5.30 -0.38
N SER A 186 -34.99 -4.76 -0.92
CA SER A 186 -35.79 -5.49 -1.91
C SER A 186 -35.03 -5.60 -3.24
N GLY A 187 -35.40 -6.55 -4.10
CA GLY A 187 -34.81 -6.67 -5.43
C GLY A 187 -34.99 -5.40 -6.27
N SER A 188 -36.12 -4.71 -6.13
CA SER A 188 -36.37 -3.42 -6.76
C SER A 188 -35.46 -2.32 -6.22
N ASP A 189 -35.18 -2.31 -4.92
CA ASP A 189 -34.25 -1.34 -4.33
C ASP A 189 -32.86 -1.55 -4.89
N LEU A 190 -32.38 -2.80 -4.94
CA LEU A 190 -31.06 -3.13 -5.50
C LEU A 190 -30.93 -2.68 -6.97
N LEU A 191 -31.94 -2.92 -7.81
CA LEU A 191 -31.93 -2.45 -9.21
C LEU A 191 -31.91 -0.92 -9.34
N LEU A 192 -32.47 -0.21 -8.37
CA LEU A 192 -32.49 1.25 -8.35
C LEU A 192 -31.18 1.83 -7.79
N THR A 193 -30.68 1.28 -6.68
CA THR A 193 -29.55 1.83 -5.92
C THR A 193 -28.19 1.35 -6.39
N ASP A 194 -28.09 0.12 -6.86
CA ASP A 194 -26.81 -0.53 -7.21
C ASP A 194 -26.59 -0.50 -8.74
N ARG A 195 -26.76 0.69 -9.31
CA ARG A 195 -26.45 0.93 -10.73
C ARG A 195 -24.94 1.08 -10.91
N GLY A 196 -24.42 0.38 -11.92
CA GLY A 196 -23.04 0.56 -12.35
C GLY A 196 -22.77 1.93 -12.97
N GLY A 197 -21.52 2.15 -13.38
CA GLY A 197 -21.15 3.35 -14.13
C GLY A 197 -21.96 3.48 -15.42
N LEU A 198 -22.27 4.72 -15.81
CA LEU A 198 -22.96 4.98 -17.07
C LEU A 198 -22.05 4.64 -18.25
N THR A 199 -22.44 3.65 -19.05
CA THR A 199 -21.74 3.26 -20.27
C THR A 199 -22.61 3.60 -21.47
N TYR A 200 -22.04 4.34 -22.42
CA TYR A 200 -22.66 4.55 -23.73
C TYR A 200 -22.12 3.53 -24.72
N THR A 201 -22.99 2.91 -25.51
CA THR A 201 -22.56 2.11 -26.65
C THR A 201 -21.93 3.06 -27.67
N PRO A 202 -20.62 2.94 -27.97
CA PRO A 202 -19.99 3.79 -28.96
C PRO A 202 -20.56 3.48 -30.34
N LEU A 203 -20.63 4.50 -31.20
CA LEU A 203 -20.92 4.28 -32.61
C LEU A 203 -19.76 3.49 -33.23
N ILE A 204 -20.07 2.51 -34.07
CA ILE A 204 -19.05 1.66 -34.72
C ILE A 204 -18.47 2.42 -35.91
N GLY A 205 -17.15 2.63 -35.90
CA GLY A 205 -16.45 3.29 -36.98
C GLY A 205 -15.00 3.63 -36.62
N ALA A 206 -14.25 4.08 -37.61
CA ALA A 206 -12.96 4.71 -37.39
C ALA A 206 -13.18 6.21 -37.16
N TYR A 207 -12.63 6.73 -36.06
CA TYR A 207 -12.73 8.14 -35.70
C TYR A 207 -11.33 8.74 -35.64
N GLU A 208 -11.16 9.90 -36.26
CA GLU A 208 -9.96 10.70 -36.15
C GLU A 208 -10.21 11.89 -35.21
N ARG A 209 -9.15 12.45 -34.62
CA ARG A 209 -9.21 13.63 -33.74
C ARG A 209 -10.09 13.45 -32.50
N VAL A 210 -9.97 12.29 -31.85
CA VAL A 210 -10.68 11.97 -30.60
C VAL A 210 -9.94 12.56 -29.40
N GLY A 211 -10.67 13.19 -28.49
CA GLY A 211 -10.15 13.66 -27.19
C GLY A 211 -10.71 12.83 -26.04
N GLU A 212 -9.85 12.44 -25.11
CA GLU A 212 -10.22 11.74 -23.88
C GLU A 212 -10.25 12.72 -22.70
N LEU A 213 -11.34 12.68 -21.93
CA LEU A 213 -11.50 13.48 -20.71
C LEU A 213 -11.74 12.52 -19.55
N ASP A 214 -10.86 12.58 -18.53
CA ASP A 214 -10.96 11.79 -17.31
C ASP A 214 -11.25 12.68 -16.09
N PHE A 215 -12.12 12.20 -15.20
CA PHE A 215 -12.41 12.85 -13.93
C PHE A 215 -11.38 12.43 -12.88
N ALA A 216 -10.50 13.36 -12.51
CA ALA A 216 -9.48 13.10 -11.50
C ALA A 216 -10.10 12.69 -10.15
N ALA A 217 -9.90 11.43 -9.76
CA ALA A 217 -10.35 10.87 -8.47
C ALA A 217 -11.85 11.13 -8.19
N MET A 218 -12.71 10.87 -9.19
CA MET A 218 -14.15 11.16 -9.15
C MET A 218 -14.82 10.73 -7.84
N TYR A 219 -14.66 9.47 -7.42
CA TYR A 219 -15.36 8.93 -6.26
C TYR A 219 -14.88 9.52 -4.93
N PRO A 220 -13.57 9.56 -4.60
CA PRO A 220 -13.09 10.29 -3.43
C PRO A 220 -13.55 11.76 -3.40
N ALA A 221 -13.55 12.45 -4.56
CA ALA A 221 -14.01 13.82 -4.66
C ALA A 221 -15.51 13.93 -4.37
N MET A 222 -16.34 13.01 -4.88
CA MET A 222 -17.76 12.94 -4.58
C MET A 222 -18.01 12.65 -3.10
N MET A 223 -17.29 11.69 -2.51
CA MET A 223 -17.41 11.36 -1.08
C MET A 223 -17.11 12.59 -0.23
N ASN A 224 -16.02 13.29 -0.51
CA ASN A 224 -15.64 14.49 0.22
C ASN A 224 -16.63 15.65 0.01
N ARG A 225 -17.02 15.93 -1.24
CA ARG A 225 -17.89 17.06 -1.60
C ARG A 225 -19.32 16.90 -1.08
N TYR A 226 -19.89 15.70 -1.24
CA TYR A 226 -21.28 15.42 -0.87
C TYR A 226 -21.42 14.76 0.50
N ASN A 227 -20.32 14.66 1.26
CA ASN A 227 -20.31 14.13 2.61
C ASN A 227 -20.81 12.67 2.70
N ILE A 228 -20.38 11.81 1.77
CA ILE A 228 -20.80 10.41 1.68
C ILE A 228 -19.98 9.58 2.68
N SER A 229 -20.64 9.06 3.71
CA SER A 229 -20.08 8.19 4.74
C SER A 229 -21.20 7.35 5.34
N GLN A 230 -20.88 6.19 5.92
CA GLN A 230 -21.91 5.27 6.43
C GLN A 230 -22.84 5.91 7.46
N GLU A 231 -22.30 6.77 8.33
CA GLU A 231 -23.02 7.47 9.39
C GLU A 231 -23.70 8.78 8.93
N THR A 232 -23.46 9.23 7.69
CA THR A 232 -24.12 10.42 7.12
C THR A 232 -25.28 10.07 6.21
N VAL A 233 -25.28 8.87 5.62
CA VAL A 233 -26.40 8.34 4.82
C VAL A 233 -27.62 8.13 5.72
N ASN A 234 -28.77 8.61 5.24
CA ASN A 234 -30.08 8.47 5.87
C ASN A 234 -30.15 8.96 7.33
N CYS A 235 -29.37 10.00 7.66
CA CYS A 235 -29.32 10.56 9.01
C CYS A 235 -30.69 11.10 9.48
N ALA A 236 -30.98 11.01 10.78
CA ALA A 236 -32.27 11.46 11.33
C ALA A 236 -32.50 12.98 11.15
N CYS A 237 -31.44 13.78 11.16
CA CYS A 237 -31.52 15.24 11.24
C CYS A 237 -31.81 15.98 9.92
N CYS A 238 -31.75 15.27 8.78
CA CYS A 238 -31.93 15.83 7.43
C CYS A 238 -32.98 15.07 6.62
N ARG A 239 -33.84 14.27 7.26
CA ARG A 239 -34.87 13.46 6.60
C ARG A 239 -35.78 14.29 5.68
N ASP A 240 -36.24 15.43 6.18
CA ASP A 240 -37.22 16.27 5.49
C ASP A 240 -36.57 17.43 4.72
N ASP A 241 -35.22 17.44 4.63
CA ASP A 241 -34.47 18.46 3.90
C ASP A 241 -34.42 18.08 2.41
N PRO A 242 -35.11 18.81 1.51
CA PRO A 242 -35.09 18.49 0.07
C PRO A 242 -33.69 18.60 -0.53
N ALA A 243 -32.84 19.46 0.03
CA ALA A 243 -31.50 19.71 -0.46
C ALA A 243 -30.47 18.68 0.04
N ALA A 244 -30.87 17.75 0.90
CA ALA A 244 -30.07 16.61 1.34
C ALA A 244 -30.28 15.36 0.46
N ARG A 245 -31.28 15.35 -0.41
CA ARG A 245 -31.66 14.18 -1.23
C ARG A 245 -30.58 13.83 -2.26
N VAL A 246 -30.35 12.53 -2.44
CA VAL A 246 -29.48 12.00 -3.49
C VAL A 246 -30.28 11.87 -4.79
N PRO A 247 -29.79 12.40 -5.93
CA PRO A 247 -30.51 12.29 -7.19
C PRO A 247 -30.74 10.83 -7.61
N GLY A 248 -31.98 10.51 -7.99
CA GLY A 248 -32.32 9.22 -8.61
C GLY A 248 -32.50 8.02 -7.66
N ILE A 249 -32.24 8.17 -6.36
CA ILE A 249 -32.36 7.09 -5.37
C ILE A 249 -32.99 7.60 -4.06
N PRO A 250 -33.67 6.74 -3.26
CA PRO A 250 -34.38 7.14 -2.04
C PRO A 250 -33.43 7.28 -0.83
N HIS A 251 -32.36 8.07 -0.99
CA HIS A 251 -31.39 8.34 0.07
C HIS A 251 -31.18 9.84 0.28
N HIS A 252 -30.73 10.20 1.47
CA HIS A 252 -30.29 11.56 1.78
C HIS A 252 -28.97 11.54 2.55
N LEU A 253 -28.20 12.61 2.40
CA LEU A 253 -26.88 12.78 3.00
C LEU A 253 -26.90 13.89 4.04
N CYS A 254 -26.24 13.67 5.17
CA CYS A 254 -26.19 14.65 6.23
C CYS A 254 -25.51 15.95 5.77
N ARG A 255 -26.15 17.09 6.02
CA ARG A 255 -25.59 18.43 5.76
C ARG A 255 -25.17 19.19 7.02
N LYS A 256 -25.44 18.61 8.20
CA LYS A 256 -25.22 19.26 9.51
C LYS A 256 -23.91 18.84 10.19
N ARG A 257 -23.43 17.64 9.92
CA ARG A 257 -22.15 17.12 10.43
C ARG A 257 -21.33 16.51 9.30
N GLN A 258 -20.01 16.66 9.37
CA GLN A 258 -19.11 16.01 8.43
C GLN A 258 -18.86 14.56 8.84
N GLY A 259 -18.86 13.65 7.87
CA GLY A 259 -18.60 12.23 8.08
C GLY A 259 -17.12 11.89 8.28
N LEU A 260 -16.86 10.70 8.83
CA LEU A 260 -15.54 10.12 9.03
C LEU A 260 -14.78 9.97 7.71
N ILE A 261 -15.41 9.39 6.69
CA ILE A 261 -14.77 9.17 5.38
C ILE A 261 -14.35 10.51 4.72
N PRO A 262 -15.23 11.51 4.56
CA PRO A 262 -14.86 12.83 4.06
C PRO A 262 -13.72 13.49 4.84
N ARG A 263 -13.72 13.40 6.18
CA ARG A 263 -12.65 14.00 7.01
C ARG A 263 -11.29 13.39 6.76
N VAL A 264 -11.23 12.06 6.58
CA VAL A 264 -9.99 11.35 6.27
C VAL A 264 -9.55 11.64 4.84
N LEU A 265 -10.47 11.50 3.88
CA LEU A 265 -10.18 11.67 2.45
C LEU A 265 -9.83 13.10 2.08
N GLY A 266 -10.48 14.10 2.68
CA GLY A 266 -10.17 15.51 2.43
C GLY A 266 -8.68 15.80 2.62
N ARG A 267 -8.10 15.31 3.72
CA ARG A 267 -6.66 15.46 3.99
C ARG A 267 -5.77 14.79 2.96
N VAL A 268 -6.16 13.61 2.47
CA VAL A 268 -5.44 12.88 1.42
C VAL A 268 -5.50 13.64 0.09
N LEU A 269 -6.68 14.13 -0.27
CA LEU A 269 -6.92 14.88 -1.50
C LEU A 269 -6.15 16.21 -1.51
N ASP A 270 -6.21 16.97 -0.42
CA ASP A 270 -5.50 18.25 -0.28
C ASP A 270 -3.99 18.05 -0.39
N ARG A 271 -3.46 17.01 0.28
CA ARG A 271 -2.04 16.69 0.27
C ARG A 271 -1.57 16.20 -1.11
N ARG A 272 -2.39 15.42 -1.80
CA ARG A 272 -2.12 15.01 -3.18
C ARG A 272 -2.13 16.21 -4.14
N ALA A 273 -3.09 17.12 -4.00
CA ALA A 273 -3.15 18.35 -4.79
C ALA A 273 -1.91 19.21 -4.57
N TYR A 274 -1.45 19.34 -3.32
CA TYR A 274 -0.19 19.99 -2.98
C TYR A 274 1.00 19.35 -3.70
N TYR A 275 1.19 18.03 -3.63
CA TYR A 275 2.30 17.37 -4.32
C TYR A 275 2.22 17.47 -5.84
N LYS A 276 1.02 17.41 -6.44
CA LYS A 276 0.87 17.63 -7.89
C LYS A 276 1.31 19.02 -8.31
N ARG A 277 0.95 20.05 -7.53
CA ARG A 277 1.40 21.42 -7.76
C ARG A 277 2.92 21.54 -7.61
N ARG A 278 3.49 21.04 -6.51
CA ARG A 278 4.95 21.06 -6.29
C ARG A 278 5.71 20.33 -7.39
N ARG A 279 5.22 19.19 -7.86
CA ARG A 279 5.77 18.46 -9.01
C ARG A 279 5.81 19.33 -10.28
N ALA A 280 4.75 20.11 -10.55
CA ALA A 280 4.70 20.99 -11.70
C ALA A 280 5.65 22.20 -11.58
N GLU A 281 5.91 22.66 -10.35
CA GLU A 281 6.79 23.80 -10.04
C GLU A 281 8.28 23.43 -9.90
N THR A 282 8.62 22.14 -9.86
CA THR A 282 9.98 21.67 -9.57
C THR A 282 10.53 20.80 -10.69
N SER A 283 11.86 20.70 -10.74
CA SER A 283 12.62 19.89 -11.71
C SER A 283 13.63 18.98 -10.99
N GLY A 284 14.22 18.03 -11.73
CA GLY A 284 15.25 17.13 -11.19
C GLY A 284 14.76 16.28 -10.01
N ALA A 285 15.61 16.13 -9.00
CA ALA A 285 15.34 15.24 -7.86
C ALA A 285 14.07 15.61 -7.07
N GLU A 286 13.76 16.90 -6.91
CA GLU A 286 12.54 17.34 -6.24
C GLU A 286 11.28 16.96 -7.03
N HIS A 287 11.32 17.07 -8.36
CA HIS A 287 10.22 16.65 -9.22
C HIS A 287 9.89 15.17 -9.00
N HIS A 288 10.91 14.30 -9.05
CA HIS A 288 10.75 12.87 -8.83
C HIS A 288 10.24 12.57 -7.41
N LEU A 289 10.74 13.27 -6.39
CA LEU A 289 10.26 13.14 -5.01
C LEU A 289 8.76 13.41 -4.88
N TYR A 290 8.27 14.51 -5.45
CA TYR A 290 6.86 14.84 -5.40
C TYR A 290 6.01 13.92 -6.28
N ASP A 291 6.56 13.42 -7.38
CA ASP A 291 5.89 12.45 -8.24
C ASP A 291 5.65 11.12 -7.51
N MET A 292 6.69 10.54 -6.90
CA MET A 292 6.58 9.34 -6.07
C MET A 292 5.53 9.51 -4.96
N ARG A 293 5.55 10.65 -4.25
CA ARG A 293 4.57 10.93 -3.17
C ARG A 293 3.14 11.09 -3.69
N GLN A 294 2.91 11.80 -4.80
CA GLN A 294 1.55 11.94 -5.33
C GLN A 294 1.02 10.61 -5.88
N THR A 295 1.88 9.77 -6.46
CA THR A 295 1.52 8.45 -6.99
C THR A 295 1.07 7.53 -5.86
N ALA A 296 1.78 7.52 -4.73
CA ALA A 296 1.32 6.80 -3.53
C ALA A 296 -0.10 7.21 -3.09
N LEU A 297 -0.41 8.51 -3.10
CA LEU A 297 -1.74 9.01 -2.70
C LEU A 297 -2.82 8.77 -3.76
N LYS A 298 -2.44 8.64 -5.04
CA LYS A 298 -3.38 8.25 -6.12
C LYS A 298 -4.02 6.91 -5.78
N TRP A 299 -3.21 5.94 -5.34
CA TRP A 299 -3.69 4.59 -5.04
C TRP A 299 -4.66 4.54 -3.86
N ILE A 300 -4.56 5.46 -2.88
CA ILE A 300 -5.60 5.60 -1.85
C ILE A 300 -6.94 5.92 -2.53
N GLY A 301 -6.96 6.87 -3.45
CA GLY A 301 -8.17 7.28 -4.17
C GLY A 301 -8.82 6.18 -5.01
N VAL A 302 -8.04 5.19 -5.47
CA VAL A 302 -8.55 4.03 -6.22
C VAL A 302 -9.23 3.02 -5.29
N VAL A 303 -8.67 2.77 -4.11
CA VAL A 303 -9.15 1.74 -3.18
C VAL A 303 -10.19 2.24 -2.16
N CYS A 304 -10.57 3.52 -2.20
CA CYS A 304 -11.67 4.07 -1.39
C CYS A 304 -13.01 3.37 -1.64
N LEU A 305 -13.09 2.59 -2.72
CA LEU A 305 -14.24 1.83 -3.16
C LEU A 305 -14.10 0.32 -2.95
N ASP A 306 -13.10 -0.18 -2.21
CA ASP A 306 -12.91 -1.64 -2.07
C ASP A 306 -14.20 -2.30 -1.55
N GLY A 307 -14.89 -2.93 -2.49
CA GLY A 307 -16.15 -3.63 -2.37
C GLY A 307 -15.96 -5.08 -1.98
N SER A 308 -14.93 -5.40 -1.18
CA SER A 308 -14.82 -6.70 -0.49
C SER A 308 -15.92 -6.92 0.59
N THR A 309 -17.08 -6.28 0.41
CA THR A 309 -18.34 -6.53 1.10
C THR A 309 -19.42 -6.89 0.07
N LEU A 310 -19.13 -7.85 -0.80
CA LEU A 310 -20.10 -8.70 -1.48
C LEU A 310 -19.80 -10.15 -1.12
#